data_AF-A0A2G1XMM1-F1
#
_entry.id   AF-A0A2G1XMM1-F1
#
_cell.length_a   1.000
_cell.length_b   1.000
_cell.length_c   1.000
_cell.angle_alpha   90.00
_cell.angle_beta   90.00
_cell.angle_gamma   90.00
#
_symmetry.space_group_name_H-M   'P 1'
#
loop_
_entity.id
_entity.type
_entity.pdbx_description
1 polymer ?
#
loop_
_entity_poly.entity_id
_entity_poly.type
_entity_poly.pdbx_seq_one_letter_code
_entity_poly.pdbx_strand_id
1 'polypeptide(L)'
;MLYLWLIDDTIVHTPQARRAWRTHARATGQTTAVRRGKNVRAIVEQLAHPSATLKQRRVAQLVLEEGERTGRIDIGKLTAVLTELYSPWPVQPGMPRIERALPGPFGPVSVQHHIAMWKAREQTFRRLRHEEIDENELDRVRAVYRPMWADYQARRPAMATIGDGEFAAYFAEPDTMEGRAIKAVDAFVGTLAGELGLIEAAAHAAETARLRLAR
;
A
#
# COMPACT_ATOMS: atom_id res chain seq x y z
N MET A 1 6.98 -14.75 15.12
CA MET A 1 6.82 -15.90 14.20
C MET A 1 7.05 -15.50 12.74
N LEU A 2 6.22 -14.66 12.11
CA LEU A 2 6.42 -14.29 10.69
C LEU A 2 7.78 -13.64 10.41
N TYR A 3 8.21 -12.69 11.24
CA TYR A 3 9.54 -12.09 11.10
C TYR A 3 10.67 -13.11 11.17
N LEU A 4 10.60 -14.07 12.10
CA LEU A 4 11.60 -15.14 12.23
C LEU A 4 11.64 -16.03 10.99
N TRP A 5 10.47 -16.40 10.44
CA TRP A 5 10.38 -17.12 9.16
C TRP A 5 11.02 -16.33 8.00
N LEU A 6 10.82 -15.01 7.95
CA LEU A 6 11.41 -14.18 6.90
C LEU A 6 12.95 -14.17 6.94
N ILE A 7 13.56 -14.25 8.11
CA ILE A 7 15.02 -14.11 8.28
C ILE A 7 15.76 -15.44 8.49
N ASP A 8 15.06 -16.51 8.85
CA ASP A 8 15.68 -17.79 9.25
C ASP A 8 14.87 -19.01 8.77
N ASP A 9 15.55 -19.99 8.16
CA ASP A 9 14.96 -21.24 7.64
C ASP A 9 14.74 -22.33 8.67
N THR A 10 15.38 -22.21 9.82
CA THR A 10 15.50 -23.28 10.82
C THR A 10 14.52 -23.09 11.98
N ILE A 11 14.09 -21.85 12.24
CA ILE A 11 13.29 -21.53 13.44
C ILE A 11 11.79 -21.75 13.21
N VAL A 12 11.28 -21.38 12.04
CA VAL A 12 9.85 -21.47 11.71
C VAL A 12 9.71 -22.13 10.36
N HIS A 13 8.97 -23.24 10.29
CA HIS A 13 8.70 -23.93 9.04
C HIS A 13 7.54 -23.28 8.28
N THR A 14 7.53 -23.42 6.96
CA THR A 14 6.53 -22.80 6.07
C THR A 14 5.08 -23.18 6.37
N PRO A 15 4.75 -24.43 6.77
CA PRO A 15 3.39 -24.74 7.24
C PRO A 15 2.95 -23.89 8.45
N GLN A 16 3.86 -23.61 9.39
CA GLN A 16 3.58 -22.76 10.55
C GLN A 16 3.44 -21.29 10.12
N ALA A 17 4.32 -20.84 9.22
CA ALA A 17 4.26 -19.49 8.67
C ALA A 17 2.97 -19.24 7.89
N ARG A 18 2.48 -20.20 7.10
CA ARG A 18 1.19 -20.10 6.39
C ARG A 18 0.03 -19.89 7.34
N ARG A 19 -0.03 -20.64 8.45
CA ARG A 19 -1.03 -20.43 9.51
C ARG A 19 -0.88 -19.05 10.17
N ALA A 20 0.35 -18.63 10.42
CA ALA A 20 0.66 -17.31 10.97
C ALA A 20 0.22 -16.18 10.03
N TRP A 21 0.44 -16.33 8.72
CA TRP A 21 0.00 -15.39 7.69
C TRP A 21 -1.51 -15.30 7.61
N ARG A 22 -2.21 -16.43 7.68
CA ARG A 22 -3.68 -16.45 7.76
C ARG A 22 -4.18 -15.69 8.97
N THR A 23 -3.61 -15.94 10.15
CA THR A 23 -3.98 -15.24 11.39
C THR A 23 -3.68 -13.75 11.28
N HIS A 24 -2.50 -13.38 10.78
CA HIS A 24 -2.12 -12.00 10.54
C HIS A 24 -3.10 -11.33 9.58
N ALA A 25 -3.41 -11.94 8.44
CA ALA A 25 -4.36 -11.43 7.45
C ALA A 25 -5.80 -11.30 7.97
N ARG A 26 -6.21 -12.14 8.92
CA ARG A 26 -7.51 -12.01 9.62
C ARG A 26 -7.51 -10.82 10.59
N ALA A 27 -6.39 -10.57 11.24
CA ALA A 27 -6.22 -9.42 12.14
C ALA A 27 -6.02 -8.11 11.38
N THR A 28 -5.42 -8.15 10.19
CA THR A 28 -5.28 -7.00 9.30
C THR A 28 -6.66 -6.48 8.92
N GLY A 29 -6.93 -5.21 9.23
CA GLY A 29 -8.23 -4.56 9.05
C GLY A 29 -9.14 -4.60 10.29
N GLN A 30 -8.84 -5.40 11.32
CA GLN A 30 -9.52 -5.36 12.62
C GLN A 30 -9.00 -4.22 13.49
N THR A 31 -9.00 -3.00 12.94
CA THR A 31 -8.72 -1.79 13.72
C THR A 31 -10.00 -1.28 14.35
N THR A 32 -9.90 -0.70 15.55
CA THR A 32 -11.03 0.01 16.15
C THR A 32 -11.45 1.16 15.23
N ALA A 33 -12.74 1.53 15.25
CA ALA A 33 -13.25 2.64 14.44
C ALA A 33 -12.44 3.94 14.65
N VAL A 34 -12.01 4.20 15.88
CA VAL A 34 -11.16 5.35 16.24
C VAL A 34 -9.79 5.28 15.56
N ARG A 35 -9.10 4.14 15.65
CA ARG A 35 -7.76 3.99 15.02
C ARG A 35 -7.85 4.05 13.50
N ARG A 36 -8.90 3.45 12.92
CA ARG A 36 -9.19 3.53 11.49
C ARG A 36 -9.41 4.95 11.02
N GLY A 37 -10.27 5.70 11.70
CA GLY A 37 -10.52 7.10 11.34
C GLY A 37 -9.27 7.98 11.45
N LYS A 38 -8.41 7.73 12.45
CA LYS A 38 -7.11 8.42 12.56
C LYS A 38 -6.18 8.08 11.39
N ASN A 39 -6.03 6.80 11.07
CA ASN A 39 -5.17 6.36 9.97
C ASN A 39 -5.65 6.89 8.61
N VAL A 40 -6.95 6.75 8.32
CA VAL A 40 -7.53 7.26 7.08
C VAL A 40 -7.43 8.77 6.99
N ARG A 41 -7.64 9.50 8.10
CA ARG A 41 -7.45 10.95 8.11
C ARG A 41 -6.00 11.32 7.77
N ALA A 42 -5.01 10.65 8.36
CA ALA A 42 -3.61 10.91 8.05
C ALA A 42 -3.29 10.67 6.56
N ILE A 43 -3.85 9.60 5.98
CA ILE A 43 -3.74 9.32 4.54
C ILE A 43 -4.38 10.46 3.73
N VAL A 44 -5.63 10.84 4.04
CA VAL A 44 -6.32 11.92 3.31
C VAL A 44 -5.54 13.22 3.38
N GLU A 45 -5.00 13.58 4.54
CA GLU A 45 -4.20 14.79 4.72
C GLU A 45 -2.87 14.74 3.93
N GLN A 46 -2.20 13.58 3.90
CA GLN A 46 -0.99 13.39 3.09
C GLN A 46 -1.28 13.53 1.59
N LEU A 47 -2.44 13.05 1.15
CA LEU A 47 -2.81 13.00 -0.26
C LEU A 47 -3.50 14.27 -0.78
N ALA A 48 -4.09 15.06 0.11
CA ALA A 48 -4.88 16.21 -0.26
C ALA A 48 -4.05 17.33 -0.87
N HIS A 49 -4.55 17.89 -1.97
CA HIS A 49 -4.07 19.17 -2.46
C HIS A 49 -4.35 20.27 -1.42
N PRO A 50 -3.47 21.28 -1.24
CA PRO A 50 -3.71 22.39 -0.32
C PRO A 50 -5.04 23.12 -0.55
N SER A 51 -5.51 23.20 -1.81
CA SER A 51 -6.81 23.80 -2.16
C SER A 51 -8.01 22.83 -2.08
N ALA A 52 -7.80 21.56 -1.71
CA ALA A 52 -8.90 20.61 -1.57
C ALA A 52 -9.82 21.03 -0.41
N THR A 53 -11.11 21.15 -0.71
CA THR A 53 -12.13 21.60 0.25
C THR A 53 -12.34 20.58 1.39
N LEU A 54 -12.86 21.05 2.52
CA LEU A 54 -13.27 20.16 3.63
C LEU A 54 -14.27 19.08 3.18
N LYS A 55 -15.16 19.43 2.23
CA LYS A 55 -16.13 18.49 1.65
C LYS A 55 -15.41 17.37 0.89
N GLN A 56 -14.46 17.70 0.00
CA GLN A 56 -13.69 16.70 -0.76
C GLN A 56 -12.88 15.78 0.16
N ARG A 57 -12.21 16.36 1.17
CA ARG A 57 -11.48 15.59 2.20
C ARG A 57 -12.41 14.64 2.96
N ARG A 58 -13.60 15.11 3.34
CA ARG A 58 -14.57 14.29 4.07
C ARG A 58 -15.11 13.13 3.23
N VAL A 59 -15.41 13.37 1.95
CA VAL A 59 -15.85 12.31 1.02
C VAL A 59 -14.75 11.26 0.83
N ALA A 60 -13.48 11.68 0.65
CA ALA A 60 -12.34 10.78 0.57
C ALA A 60 -12.17 9.93 1.84
N GLN A 61 -12.28 10.56 3.00
CA GLN A 61 -12.20 9.87 4.27
C GLN A 61 -13.28 8.78 4.39
N LEU A 62 -14.54 9.08 4.04
CA LEU A 62 -15.63 8.10 4.15
C LEU A 62 -15.44 6.91 3.21
N VAL A 63 -15.02 7.14 1.96
CA VAL A 63 -14.76 6.06 1.00
C VAL A 63 -13.62 5.16 1.46
N LEU A 64 -12.53 5.75 1.97
CA LEU A 64 -11.40 4.99 2.50
C LEU A 64 -11.75 4.23 3.78
N GLU A 65 -12.47 4.86 4.72
CA GLU A 65 -12.95 4.21 5.95
C GLU A 65 -13.83 2.99 5.65
N GLU A 66 -14.69 3.11 4.64
CA GLU A 66 -15.56 2.03 4.18
C GLU A 66 -14.77 0.90 3.50
N GLY A 67 -13.79 1.24 2.66
CA GLY A 67 -12.88 0.27 2.05
C GLY A 67 -12.10 -0.52 3.09
N GLU A 68 -11.53 0.17 4.08
CA GLU A 68 -10.84 -0.43 5.23
C GLU A 68 -11.78 -1.29 6.09
N ARG A 69 -13.05 -0.86 6.26
CA ARG A 69 -14.04 -1.61 7.04
C ARG A 69 -14.45 -2.92 6.41
N THR A 70 -14.71 -2.89 5.12
CA THR A 70 -15.30 -4.02 4.40
C THR A 70 -14.22 -4.92 3.80
N GLY A 71 -12.99 -4.43 3.69
CA GLY A 71 -11.94 -5.06 2.90
C GLY A 71 -12.33 -5.17 1.43
N ARG A 72 -13.21 -4.30 0.93
CA ARG A 72 -13.67 -4.27 -0.46
C ARG A 72 -13.52 -2.87 -1.00
N ILE A 73 -12.50 -2.70 -1.85
CA ILE A 73 -12.23 -1.41 -2.49
C ILE A 73 -13.00 -1.33 -3.81
N ASP A 74 -13.96 -0.40 -3.89
CA ASP A 74 -14.58 0.05 -5.14
C ASP A 74 -13.62 1.01 -5.85
N ILE A 75 -12.91 0.47 -6.86
CA ILE A 75 -11.88 1.21 -7.59
C ILE A 75 -12.48 2.42 -8.30
N GLY A 76 -13.70 2.34 -8.82
CA GLY A 76 -14.33 3.45 -9.53
C GLY A 76 -14.59 4.64 -8.60
N LYS A 77 -15.25 4.38 -7.46
CA LYS A 77 -15.49 5.42 -6.44
C LYS A 77 -14.19 5.96 -5.86
N LEU A 78 -13.24 5.08 -5.56
CA LEU A 78 -11.95 5.49 -5.00
C LEU A 78 -11.16 6.37 -5.98
N THR A 79 -11.14 6.00 -7.26
CA THR A 79 -10.49 6.80 -8.32
C THR A 79 -11.13 8.17 -8.41
N ALA A 80 -12.46 8.26 -8.52
CA ALA A 80 -13.15 9.54 -8.63
C ALA A 80 -12.81 10.48 -7.46
N VAL A 81 -12.93 9.97 -6.24
CA VAL A 81 -12.77 10.78 -5.04
C VAL A 81 -11.31 11.18 -4.79
N LEU A 82 -10.36 10.28 -5.02
CA LEU A 82 -8.95 10.63 -4.83
C LEU A 82 -8.43 11.52 -5.96
N THR A 83 -8.88 11.35 -7.19
CA THR A 83 -8.54 12.28 -8.29
C THR A 83 -9.05 13.70 -7.98
N GLU A 84 -10.26 13.84 -7.41
CA GLU A 84 -10.75 15.14 -6.92
C GLU A 84 -9.95 15.68 -5.75
N LEU A 85 -9.50 14.82 -4.84
CA LEU A 85 -8.68 15.20 -3.71
C LEU A 85 -7.29 15.70 -4.13
N TYR A 86 -6.68 15.06 -5.14
CA TYR A 86 -5.36 15.38 -5.67
C TYR A 86 -5.33 16.58 -6.60
N SER A 87 -6.40 16.77 -7.36
CA SER A 87 -6.50 17.77 -8.41
C SER A 87 -7.89 18.40 -8.38
N PRO A 88 -8.15 19.25 -7.36
CA PRO A 88 -9.48 19.79 -7.06
C PRO A 88 -9.92 20.90 -8.02
N TRP A 89 -9.13 21.20 -9.04
CA TRP A 89 -9.46 22.22 -10.03
C TRP A 89 -10.58 21.76 -10.97
N PRO A 90 -11.50 22.66 -11.35
CA PRO A 90 -12.58 22.33 -12.27
C PRO A 90 -12.01 21.93 -13.63
N VAL A 91 -12.53 20.83 -14.18
CA VAL A 91 -12.27 20.41 -15.55
C VAL A 91 -13.17 21.25 -16.46
N GLN A 92 -12.58 22.03 -17.36
CA GLN A 92 -13.36 22.72 -18.40
C GLN A 92 -13.75 21.73 -19.51
N PRO A 93 -14.93 21.89 -20.14
CA PRO A 93 -15.31 21.06 -21.28
C PRO A 93 -14.22 21.07 -22.36
N GLY A 94 -13.77 19.88 -22.77
CA GLY A 94 -12.73 19.71 -23.79
C GLY A 94 -11.28 19.89 -23.32
N MET A 95 -11.03 20.22 -22.05
CA MET A 95 -9.67 20.25 -21.50
C MET A 95 -9.34 18.98 -20.71
N PRO A 96 -8.15 18.38 -20.90
CA PRO A 96 -7.72 17.28 -20.07
C PRO A 96 -7.58 17.74 -18.62
N ARG A 97 -8.01 16.90 -17.69
CA ARG A 97 -7.80 17.15 -16.26
C ARG A 97 -6.31 17.17 -15.98
N ILE A 98 -5.82 18.22 -15.34
CA ILE A 98 -4.46 18.26 -14.81
C ILE A 98 -4.39 17.28 -13.64
N GLU A 99 -3.54 16.27 -13.74
CA GLU A 99 -3.31 15.30 -12.68
C GLU A 99 -1.99 15.60 -11.97
N ARG A 100 -2.06 15.96 -10.70
CA ARG A 100 -0.89 16.14 -9.84
C ARG A 100 -0.31 14.78 -9.46
N ALA A 101 1.01 14.67 -9.54
CA ALA A 101 1.77 13.62 -8.88
C ALA A 101 2.38 14.14 -7.57
N LEU A 102 2.48 13.30 -6.55
CA LEU A 102 3.22 13.61 -5.33
C LEU A 102 4.70 13.29 -5.53
N PRO A 103 5.63 14.14 -5.06
CA PRO A 103 7.04 13.82 -5.09
C PRO A 103 7.31 12.57 -4.23
N GLY A 104 8.14 11.67 -4.74
CA GLY A 104 8.64 10.51 -4.04
C GLY A 104 10.14 10.34 -4.26
N PRO A 105 10.81 9.54 -3.42
CA PRO A 105 12.27 9.38 -3.47
C PRO A 105 12.80 8.78 -4.78
N PHE A 106 11.92 8.16 -5.58
CA PHE A 106 12.26 7.56 -6.87
C PHE A 106 11.52 8.21 -8.05
N GLY A 107 10.93 9.38 -7.82
CA GLY A 107 10.18 10.13 -8.83
C GLY A 107 8.73 10.40 -8.42
N PRO A 108 7.98 11.10 -9.28
CA PRO A 108 6.60 11.47 -9.02
C PRO A 108 5.67 10.24 -8.99
N VAL A 109 4.79 10.17 -8.01
CA VAL A 109 3.81 9.08 -7.84
C VAL A 109 2.41 9.61 -8.13
N SER A 110 1.70 8.94 -9.03
CA SER A 110 0.31 9.28 -9.36
C SER A 110 -0.68 8.72 -8.34
N VAL A 111 -1.88 9.29 -8.28
CA VAL A 111 -2.96 8.79 -7.42
C VAL A 111 -3.34 7.34 -7.76
N GLN A 112 -3.25 6.96 -9.03
CA GLN A 112 -3.56 5.63 -9.53
C GLN A 112 -2.55 4.61 -9.04
N HIS A 113 -1.28 5.00 -8.87
CA HIS A 113 -0.29 4.14 -8.23
C HIS A 113 -0.68 3.84 -6.76
N HIS A 114 -1.11 4.84 -5.99
CA HIS A 114 -1.59 4.62 -4.62
C HIS A 114 -2.81 3.70 -4.56
N ILE A 115 -3.78 3.90 -5.45
CA ILE A 115 -4.96 3.04 -5.59
C ILE A 115 -4.54 1.60 -5.92
N ALA A 116 -3.61 1.42 -6.86
CA ALA A 116 -3.10 0.13 -7.27
C ALA A 116 -2.44 -0.61 -6.11
N MET A 117 -1.55 0.07 -5.37
CA MET A 117 -0.87 -0.51 -4.21
C MET A 117 -1.85 -0.90 -3.09
N TRP A 118 -2.85 -0.07 -2.80
CA TRP A 118 -3.90 -0.43 -1.83
C TRP A 118 -4.73 -1.62 -2.28
N LYS A 119 -5.13 -1.66 -3.56
CA LYS A 119 -5.91 -2.76 -4.10
C LYS A 119 -5.12 -4.07 -4.10
N ALA A 120 -3.86 -4.03 -4.52
CA ALA A 120 -2.98 -5.20 -4.52
C ALA A 120 -2.75 -5.72 -3.09
N ARG A 121 -2.58 -4.83 -2.11
CA ARG A 121 -2.46 -5.19 -0.69
C ARG A 121 -3.74 -5.85 -0.17
N GLU A 122 -4.93 -5.29 -0.46
CA GLU A 122 -6.23 -5.87 -0.11
C GLU A 122 -6.38 -7.29 -0.68
N GLN A 123 -6.09 -7.46 -1.97
CA GLN A 123 -6.16 -8.77 -2.63
C GLN A 123 -5.17 -9.77 -2.03
N THR A 124 -3.95 -9.34 -1.72
CA THR A 124 -2.92 -10.19 -1.10
C THR A 124 -3.38 -10.69 0.27
N PHE A 125 -3.87 -9.81 1.14
CA PHE A 125 -4.41 -10.21 2.44
C PHE A 125 -5.65 -11.10 2.32
N ARG A 126 -6.52 -10.83 1.34
CA ARG A 126 -7.65 -11.72 1.05
C ARG A 126 -7.15 -13.13 0.71
N ARG A 127 -6.21 -13.27 -0.22
CA ARG A 127 -5.65 -14.58 -0.61
C ARG A 127 -5.00 -15.31 0.57
N LEU A 128 -4.18 -14.60 1.37
CA LEU A 128 -3.58 -15.16 2.60
C LEU A 128 -4.64 -15.61 3.62
N ARG A 129 -5.70 -14.81 3.81
CA ARG A 129 -6.79 -15.12 4.74
C ARG A 129 -7.57 -16.38 4.36
N HIS A 130 -7.76 -16.59 3.05
CA HIS A 130 -8.47 -17.73 2.49
C HIS A 130 -7.54 -18.91 2.14
N GLU A 131 -6.25 -18.82 2.51
CA GLU A 131 -5.24 -19.84 2.25
C GLU A 131 -5.10 -20.21 0.76
N GLU A 132 -5.41 -19.27 -0.13
CA GLU A 132 -5.29 -19.38 -1.59
C GLU A 132 -3.83 -19.33 -2.08
N ILE A 133 -2.89 -19.09 -1.15
CA ILE A 133 -1.44 -19.14 -1.39
C ILE A 133 -0.91 -20.34 -0.63
N ASP A 134 -0.29 -21.27 -1.36
CA ASP A 134 0.28 -22.48 -0.79
C ASP A 134 1.70 -22.26 -0.26
N GLU A 135 2.27 -23.32 0.30
CA GLU A 135 3.58 -23.26 0.95
C GLU A 135 4.72 -23.10 -0.05
N ASN A 136 4.62 -23.73 -1.22
CA ASN A 136 5.63 -23.62 -2.28
C ASN A 136 5.74 -22.19 -2.80
N GLU A 137 4.60 -21.52 -2.99
CA GLU A 137 4.55 -20.13 -3.43
C GLU A 137 5.11 -19.19 -2.35
N LEU A 138 4.80 -19.43 -1.08
CA LEU A 138 5.37 -18.65 0.03
C LEU A 138 6.90 -18.79 0.10
N ASP A 139 7.44 -20.00 -0.07
CA ASP A 139 8.89 -20.23 -0.07
C ASP A 139 9.56 -19.63 -1.31
N ARG A 140 8.95 -19.75 -2.50
CA ARG A 140 9.41 -19.11 -3.73
C ARG A 140 9.56 -17.60 -3.55
N VAL A 141 8.52 -16.94 -3.07
CA VAL A 141 8.52 -15.48 -2.87
C VAL A 141 9.48 -15.07 -1.75
N ARG A 142 9.62 -15.88 -0.71
CA ARG A 142 10.62 -15.64 0.36
C ARG A 142 12.05 -15.70 -0.15
N ALA A 143 12.35 -16.60 -1.07
CA ALA A 143 13.65 -16.67 -1.72
C ALA A 143 13.97 -15.42 -2.56
N VAL A 144 12.96 -14.78 -3.16
CA VAL A 144 13.11 -13.48 -3.86
C VAL A 144 13.22 -12.33 -2.86
N TYR A 145 12.37 -12.32 -1.83
CA TYR A 145 12.30 -11.26 -0.84
C TYR A 145 13.62 -11.04 -0.08
N ARG A 146 14.27 -12.12 0.36
CA ARG A 146 15.45 -12.05 1.23
C ARG A 146 16.63 -11.25 0.64
N PRO A 147 17.15 -11.58 -0.56
CA PRO A 147 18.24 -10.81 -1.15
C PRO A 147 17.80 -9.37 -1.42
N MET A 148 16.59 -9.16 -1.95
CA MET A 148 16.05 -7.81 -2.19
C MET A 148 15.97 -6.98 -0.91
N TRP A 149 15.55 -7.59 0.20
CA TRP A 149 15.44 -6.92 1.49
C TRP A 149 16.81 -6.59 2.08
N ALA A 150 17.77 -7.51 1.96
CA ALA A 150 19.15 -7.27 2.37
C ALA A 150 19.77 -6.11 1.58
N ASP A 151 19.60 -6.10 0.26
CA ASP A 151 20.07 -5.03 -0.62
C ASP A 151 19.40 -3.69 -0.28
N TYR A 152 18.09 -3.69 -0.03
CA TYR A 152 17.37 -2.51 0.43
C TYR A 152 17.98 -1.98 1.74
N GLN A 153 18.19 -2.83 2.74
CA GLN A 153 18.75 -2.41 4.02
C GLN A 153 20.17 -1.85 3.87
N ALA A 154 21.00 -2.46 3.03
CA ALA A 154 22.35 -1.97 2.75
C ALA A 154 22.35 -0.59 2.07
N ARG A 155 21.41 -0.34 1.14
CA ARG A 155 21.29 0.92 0.40
C ARG A 155 20.53 2.01 1.16
N ARG A 156 19.75 1.63 2.17
CA ARG A 156 18.82 2.50 2.89
C ARG A 156 19.47 3.76 3.50
N PRO A 157 20.67 3.72 4.11
CA PRO A 157 21.34 4.93 4.59
C PRO A 157 21.64 5.93 3.46
N ALA A 158 22.11 5.44 2.30
CA ALA A 158 22.35 6.28 1.13
C ALA A 158 21.05 6.80 0.50
N MET A 159 19.95 6.03 0.57
CA MET A 159 18.64 6.50 0.12
C MET A 159 18.08 7.62 1.01
N ALA A 160 18.39 7.59 2.31
CA ALA A 160 17.99 8.64 3.24
C ALA A 160 18.61 10.01 2.93
N THR A 161 19.69 10.06 2.13
CA THR A 161 20.34 11.30 1.70
C THR A 161 19.88 11.80 0.32
N ILE A 162 18.92 11.13 -0.33
CA ILE A 162 18.35 11.57 -1.61
C ILE A 162 17.67 12.94 -1.43
N GLY A 163 17.88 13.86 -2.37
CA GLY A 163 17.29 15.20 -2.35
C GLY A 163 17.72 16.00 -1.12
N ASP A 164 18.99 15.93 -0.76
CA ASP A 164 19.55 16.56 0.46
C ASP A 164 18.83 16.16 1.75
N GLY A 165 18.26 14.95 1.78
CA GLY A 165 17.54 14.41 2.93
C GLY A 165 16.05 14.78 3.00
N GLU A 166 15.49 15.41 1.96
CA GLU A 166 14.04 15.72 1.87
C GLU A 166 13.17 14.48 2.15
N PHE A 167 13.63 13.30 1.72
CA PHE A 167 12.92 12.03 1.88
C PHE A 167 13.44 11.15 3.02
N ALA A 168 14.31 11.65 3.90
CA ALA A 168 14.94 10.85 4.96
C ALA A 168 13.91 10.10 5.83
N ALA A 169 12.76 10.72 6.10
CA ALA A 169 11.68 10.11 6.87
C ALA A 169 11.11 8.82 6.25
N TYR A 170 11.10 8.69 4.91
CA TYR A 170 10.67 7.46 4.22
C TYR A 170 11.62 6.28 4.47
N PHE A 171 12.88 6.58 4.77
CA PHE A 171 13.94 5.60 4.99
C PHE A 171 14.31 5.47 6.47
N ALA A 172 13.59 6.13 7.38
CA ALA A 172 13.81 6.00 8.81
C ALA A 172 13.68 4.53 9.27
N GLU A 173 14.52 4.14 10.23
CA GLU A 173 14.37 2.83 10.87
C GLU A 173 13.35 2.97 11.99
N PRO A 174 12.51 1.96 12.20
CA PRO A 174 11.83 1.84 13.48
C PRO A 174 12.85 1.62 14.61
N ASP A 175 12.73 2.41 15.68
CA ASP A 175 13.62 2.32 16.84
C ASP A 175 13.44 0.99 17.59
N THR A 176 12.25 0.39 17.52
CA THR A 176 11.91 -0.84 18.23
C THR A 176 12.05 -2.09 17.34
N MET A 177 12.38 -3.21 17.96
CA MET A 177 12.43 -4.52 17.28
C MET A 177 11.05 -4.90 16.70
N GLU A 178 9.98 -4.60 17.42
CA GLU A 178 8.61 -4.81 16.94
C GLU A 178 8.34 -4.00 15.67
N GLY A 179 8.73 -2.72 15.64
CA GLY A 179 8.57 -1.88 14.47
C GLY A 179 9.36 -2.41 13.27
N ARG A 180 10.58 -2.89 13.48
CA ARG A 180 11.39 -3.53 12.43
C ARG A 180 10.73 -4.80 11.90
N ALA A 181 10.19 -5.64 12.78
CA ALA A 181 9.47 -6.85 12.42
C ALA A 181 8.20 -6.53 11.59
N ILE A 182 7.42 -5.53 12.00
CA ILE A 182 6.24 -5.06 11.24
C ILE A 182 6.66 -4.58 9.86
N LYS A 183 7.70 -3.74 9.76
CA LYS A 183 8.21 -3.21 8.48
C LYS A 183 8.64 -4.34 7.54
N ALA A 184 9.35 -5.35 8.04
CA ALA A 184 9.78 -6.51 7.24
C ALA A 184 8.57 -7.34 6.74
N VAL A 185 7.61 -7.62 7.63
CA VAL A 185 6.37 -8.34 7.29
C VAL A 185 5.56 -7.57 6.24
N ASP A 186 5.42 -6.25 6.39
CA ASP A 186 4.72 -5.41 5.41
C ASP A 186 5.44 -5.36 4.06
N ALA A 187 6.78 -5.31 4.06
CA ALA A 187 7.57 -5.34 2.83
C ALA A 187 7.44 -6.69 2.10
N PHE A 188 7.38 -7.80 2.84
CA PHE A 188 7.13 -9.11 2.26
C PHE A 188 5.75 -9.17 1.58
N VAL A 189 4.71 -8.60 2.20
CA VAL A 189 3.37 -8.51 1.58
C VAL A 189 3.41 -7.75 0.25
N GLY A 190 4.20 -6.68 0.16
CA GLY A 190 4.42 -5.96 -1.10
C GLY A 190 5.12 -6.82 -2.16
N THR A 191 6.15 -7.57 -1.75
CA THR A 191 6.88 -8.50 -2.64
C THR A 191 5.97 -9.60 -3.16
N LEU A 192 5.19 -10.21 -2.26
CA LEU A 192 4.18 -11.22 -2.59
C LEU A 192 3.12 -10.67 -3.56
N ALA A 193 2.65 -9.44 -3.36
CA ALA A 193 1.71 -8.81 -4.28
C ALA A 193 2.31 -8.62 -5.68
N GLY A 194 3.60 -8.26 -5.77
CA GLY A 194 4.32 -8.13 -7.04
C GLY A 194 4.50 -9.47 -7.74
N GLU A 195 5.00 -10.47 -7.02
CA GLU A 195 5.26 -11.82 -7.54
C GLU A 195 3.98 -12.55 -7.97
N LEU A 196 2.82 -12.19 -7.42
CA LEU A 196 1.51 -12.70 -7.84
C LEU A 196 0.87 -11.90 -8.98
N GLY A 197 1.54 -10.88 -9.51
CA GLY A 197 1.02 -9.99 -10.56
C GLY A 197 -0.13 -9.08 -10.10
N LEU A 198 -0.39 -8.99 -8.79
CA LEU A 198 -1.52 -8.23 -8.24
C LEU A 198 -1.31 -6.72 -8.38
N ILE A 199 -0.07 -6.25 -8.27
CA ILE A 199 0.27 -4.83 -8.45
C ILE A 199 -0.01 -4.39 -9.89
N GLU A 200 0.43 -5.17 -10.87
CA GLU A 200 0.21 -4.88 -12.30
C GLU A 200 -1.29 -4.92 -12.66
N ALA A 201 -1.99 -5.96 -12.23
CA ALA A 201 -3.43 -6.08 -12.45
C ALA A 201 -4.21 -4.92 -11.81
N ALA A 202 -3.82 -4.50 -10.60
CA ALA A 202 -4.43 -3.37 -9.91
C ALA A 202 -4.12 -2.04 -10.59
N ALA A 203 -2.91 -1.86 -11.12
CA ALA A 203 -2.52 -0.67 -11.88
C ALA A 203 -3.35 -0.53 -13.16
N HIS A 204 -3.52 -1.62 -13.91
CA HIS A 204 -4.37 -1.63 -15.11
C HIS A 204 -5.84 -1.30 -14.78
N ALA A 205 -6.36 -1.84 -13.67
CA ALA A 205 -7.72 -1.56 -13.22
C ALA A 205 -7.92 -0.09 -12.79
N ALA A 206 -6.94 0.49 -12.08
CA ALA A 206 -6.96 1.89 -11.66
C ALA A 206 -6.91 2.84 -12.88
N GLU A 207 -6.05 2.53 -13.86
CA GLU A 207 -5.94 3.31 -15.09
C GLU A 207 -7.21 3.22 -15.93
N THR A 208 -7.79 2.03 -16.06
CA THR A 208 -9.08 1.85 -16.75
C THR A 208 -10.20 2.64 -16.08
N ALA A 209 -10.24 2.68 -14.74
CA ALA A 209 -11.21 3.47 -14.01
C ALA A 209 -11.01 4.97 -14.24
N ARG A 210 -9.77 5.44 -14.27
CA ARG A 210 -9.42 6.84 -14.57
C ARG A 210 -9.89 7.24 -15.96
N LEU A 211 -9.60 6.44 -16.98
CA LEU A 211 -10.00 6.71 -18.36
C LEU A 211 -11.52 6.78 -18.55
N ARG A 212 -12.29 6.05 -17.73
CA ARG A 212 -13.76 6.13 -17.74
C ARG A 212 -14.30 7.44 -17.14
N LEU A 213 -13.56 8.07 -16.21
CA LEU A 213 -13.95 9.36 -15.64
C LEU A 213 -13.65 10.55 -16.58
N ALA A 214 -12.74 10.36 -17.53
CA ALA A 214 -12.37 11.37 -18.51
C ALA A 214 -13.27 11.40 -19.76
N ARG A 215 -14.25 10.47 -19.85
CA ARG A 215 -15.26 10.39 -20.91
C ARG A 215 -16.57 11.00 -20.42
#